data_AF-A0A413RNS4-F1
#
_entry.id   AF-A0A413RNS4-F1
#
_cell.length_a   1.000
_cell.length_b   1.000
_cell.length_c   1.000
_cell.angle_alpha   90.00
_cell.angle_beta   90.00
_cell.angle_gamma   90.00
#
_symmetry.space_group_name_H-M   'P 1'
#
loop_
_entity.id
_entity.type
_entity.pdbx_description
1 polymer ?
#
loop_
_entity_poly.entity_id
_entity_poly.type
_entity_poly.pdbx_seq_one_letter_code
_entity_poly.pdbx_strand_id
1 'polypeptide(L)'
;MPCPPDARYAKWLVTRTENPPGQSILEPRRRAIAWGALYDGRHVSVPVWAVARARGWVCVEQKVDVHETWLAWLPAEDVQPV
;
A
#
# COMPACT_ATOMS: atom_id res chain seq x y z
N MET A 1 -5.37 -21.98 13.74
CA MET A 1 -4.86 -21.80 12.36
C MET A 1 -5.45 -20.52 11.83
N PRO A 2 -4.65 -19.51 11.42
CA PRO A 2 -5.22 -18.38 10.71
C PRO A 2 -5.81 -18.90 9.38
N CYS A 3 -7.01 -18.44 9.04
CA CYS A 3 -7.66 -18.76 7.77
C CYS A 3 -6.69 -18.44 6.62
N PRO A 4 -6.52 -19.31 5.61
CA PRO A 4 -5.76 -18.91 4.43
C PRO A 4 -6.43 -17.65 3.87
N PRO A 5 -5.67 -16.58 3.59
CA PRO A 5 -6.24 -15.41 2.94
C PRO A 5 -6.93 -15.91 1.66
N ASP A 6 -8.16 -15.46 1.44
CA ASP A 6 -8.86 -15.73 0.19
C ASP A 6 -7.88 -15.42 -0.94
N ALA A 7 -7.65 -16.39 -1.83
CA ALA A 7 -6.58 -16.34 -2.83
C ALA A 7 -6.64 -15.07 -3.69
N ARG A 8 -7.82 -14.45 -3.76
CA ARG A 8 -8.06 -13.14 -4.37
C ARG A 8 -7.16 -12.03 -3.81
N TYR A 9 -6.88 -12.02 -2.51
CA TYR A 9 -6.13 -10.94 -1.85
C TYR A 9 -4.63 -11.19 -1.82
N ALA A 10 -4.15 -12.35 -2.28
CA ALA A 10 -2.76 -12.78 -2.23
C ALA A 10 -1.77 -11.72 -2.76
N LYS A 11 -2.17 -10.94 -3.77
CA LYS A 11 -1.34 -9.91 -4.43
C LYS A 11 -1.39 -8.53 -3.77
N TRP A 12 -2.25 -8.33 -2.79
CA TRP A 12 -2.52 -7.01 -2.22
C TRP A 12 -1.52 -6.70 -1.13
N LEU A 13 -1.01 -5.47 -1.10
CA LEU A 13 -0.15 -4.99 -0.02
C LEU A 13 -0.91 -5.03 1.31
N VAL A 14 -0.30 -5.58 2.35
CA VAL A 14 -0.85 -5.56 3.71
C VAL A 14 -0.84 -4.12 4.20
N THR A 15 -2.02 -3.61 4.58
CA THR A 15 -2.09 -2.30 5.25
C THR A 15 -1.54 -2.44 6.66
N ARG A 16 -0.60 -1.57 7.02
CA ARG A 16 0.09 -1.61 8.31
C ARG A 16 -0.62 -0.75 9.37
N THR A 17 -1.58 0.06 8.95
CA THR A 17 -2.52 0.81 9.80
C THR A 17 -3.82 1.05 9.03
N GLU A 18 -4.97 1.09 9.72
CA GLU A 18 -6.27 1.29 9.06
C GLU A 18 -6.64 2.77 8.94
N ASN A 19 -6.17 3.63 9.85
CA ASN A 19 -6.59 5.03 9.90
C ASN A 19 -5.59 5.91 10.67
N PRO A 20 -4.43 6.27 10.08
CA PRO A 20 -3.47 7.13 10.77
C PRO A 20 -4.07 8.54 10.98
N PRO A 21 -3.87 9.20 12.14
CA PRO A 21 -4.44 10.54 12.37
C PRO A 21 -3.74 11.62 11.52
N GLY A 22 -4.47 12.68 11.19
CA GLY A 22 -3.92 13.84 10.47
C GLY A 22 -3.61 13.58 9.00
N GLN A 23 -4.47 12.83 8.31
CA GLN A 23 -4.31 12.50 6.90
C GLN A 23 -4.47 13.73 6.01
N SER A 24 -3.67 13.80 4.96
CA SER A 24 -3.76 14.82 3.93
C SER A 24 -3.58 14.18 2.56
N ILE A 25 -4.50 14.48 1.65
CA ILE A 25 -4.46 14.02 0.24
C ILE A 25 -3.27 14.67 -0.46
N LEU A 26 -2.59 13.89 -1.29
CA LEU A 26 -1.52 14.37 -2.17
C LEU A 26 -2.09 14.67 -3.56
N GLU A 27 -2.20 15.96 -3.89
CA GLU A 27 -2.58 16.43 -5.22
C GLU A 27 -1.45 17.26 -5.86
N PRO A 28 -0.90 16.85 -7.02
CA PRO A 28 -1.16 15.60 -7.73
C PRO A 28 -0.58 14.39 -6.97
N ARG A 29 -1.17 13.20 -7.20
CA ARG A 29 -0.58 11.93 -6.77
C ARG A 29 0.81 11.74 -7.35
N ARG A 30 1.70 11.07 -6.62
CA ARG A 30 3.13 10.90 -7.00
C ARG A 30 3.47 9.44 -7.25
N ARG A 31 4.31 9.17 -8.25
CA ARG A 31 4.81 7.80 -8.48
C ARG A 31 5.80 7.43 -7.38
N ALA A 32 5.74 6.18 -6.94
CA ALA A 32 6.65 5.65 -5.94
C ALA A 32 6.85 4.14 -6.14
N ILE A 33 7.86 3.59 -5.47
CA ILE A 33 8.01 2.16 -5.22
C ILE A 33 7.75 1.92 -3.75
N ALA A 34 6.82 1.01 -3.44
CA ALA A 34 6.56 0.54 -2.09
C ALA A 34 7.23 -0.81 -1.87
N TRP A 35 7.97 -0.95 -0.77
CA TRP A 35 8.41 -2.24 -0.25
C TRP A 35 7.42 -2.71 0.82
N GLY A 36 6.95 -3.95 0.75
CA GLY A 36 5.97 -4.40 1.72
C GLY A 36 5.60 -5.88 1.61
N ALA A 37 4.92 -6.36 2.64
CA ALA A 37 4.33 -7.69 2.65
C ALA A 37 3.03 -7.71 1.84
N LEU A 38 2.80 -8.79 1.10
CA LEU A 38 1.50 -9.11 0.52
C LEU A 38 0.73 -10.04 1.47
N TYR A 39 -0.59 -10.17 1.27
CA TYR A 39 -1.39 -11.11 2.09
C TYR A 39 -0.98 -12.57 1.91
N ASP A 40 -0.29 -12.95 0.81
CA ASP A 40 0.30 -14.29 0.66
C ASP A 40 1.60 -14.51 1.46
N GLY A 41 2.05 -13.51 2.21
CA GLY A 41 3.24 -13.55 3.06
C GLY A 41 4.55 -13.18 2.37
N ARG A 42 4.57 -13.01 1.04
CA ARG A 42 5.78 -12.56 0.33
C ARG A 42 6.06 -11.09 0.61
N HIS A 43 7.35 -10.72 0.65
CA HIS A 43 7.79 -9.33 0.66
C HIS A 43 8.29 -8.95 -0.74
N VAL A 44 7.79 -7.85 -1.28
CA VAL A 44 8.07 -7.43 -2.66
C VAL A 44 8.19 -5.92 -2.76
N SER A 45 8.80 -5.45 -3.85
CA SER A 45 8.76 -4.05 -4.28
C SER A 45 7.71 -3.88 -5.38
N VAL A 46 6.75 -2.97 -5.17
CA VAL A 46 5.61 -2.75 -6.09
C VAL A 46 5.57 -1.31 -6.55
N PRO A 47 5.45 -1.04 -7.87
CA PRO A 47 5.14 0.29 -8.36
C PRO A 47 3.75 0.74 -7.91
N VAL A 48 3.67 1.93 -7.32
CA VAL A 48 2.42 2.47 -6.74
C VAL A 48 2.31 3.97 -7.00
N TRP A 49 1.14 4.51 -6.67
CA TRP A 49 0.95 5.95 -6.53
C TRP A 49 0.79 6.33 -5.06
N ALA A 50 1.60 7.25 -4.56
CA ALA A 50 1.34 7.90 -3.27
C ALA A 50 0.17 8.89 -3.43
N VAL A 51 -0.92 8.66 -2.70
CA VAL A 51 -2.19 9.42 -2.83
C VAL A 51 -2.55 10.19 -1.57
N ALA A 52 -2.05 9.80 -0.40
CA ALA A 52 -2.21 10.56 0.83
C ALA A 52 -1.00 10.33 1.76
N ARG A 53 -0.86 11.19 2.76
CA ARG A 53 0.17 11.08 3.79
C ARG A 53 -0.39 11.36 5.17
N ALA A 54 0.25 10.80 6.18
CA ALA A 54 0.09 11.14 7.59
C ALA A 54 1.47 11.08 8.27
N ARG A 55 1.57 11.45 9.56
CA ARG A 55 2.87 11.47 10.25
C ARG A 55 3.48 10.05 10.30
N GLY A 56 4.57 9.84 9.55
CA GLY A 56 5.26 8.55 9.46
C GLY A 56 4.60 7.53 8.52
N TRP A 57 3.53 7.90 7.82
CA TRP A 57 2.74 6.99 6.98
C TRP A 57 2.47 7.58 5.60
N VAL A 58 2.43 6.71 4.59
CA VAL A 58 2.01 7.05 3.23
C VAL A 58 0.91 6.08 2.80
N CYS A 59 -0.17 6.62 2.26
CA CYS A 59 -1.21 5.84 1.61
C CYS A 59 -0.83 5.68 0.14
N VAL A 60 -0.78 4.43 -0.30
CA VAL A 60 -0.43 4.08 -1.66
C VAL A 60 -1.60 3.42 -2.37
N GLU A 61 -1.79 3.78 -3.62
CA GLU A 61 -2.67 3.09 -4.57
C GLU A 61 -1.83 2.09 -5.37
N GLN A 62 -2.13 0.81 -5.14
CA GLN A 62 -1.58 -0.33 -5.86
C GLN A 62 -2.57 -0.77 -6.94
N LYS A 63 -2.08 -0.98 -8.16
CA LYS A 63 -2.85 -1.67 -9.20
C LYS A 63 -2.62 -3.18 -9.05
N VAL A 64 -3.63 -3.92 -8.60
CA VAL A 64 -3.53 -5.37 -8.32
C VAL A 64 -3.96 -6.22 -9.53
N ASP A 65 -4.84 -5.67 -10.37
CA ASP A 65 -5.22 -6.21 -11.69
C ASP A 65 -5.60 -5.06 -12.65
N VAL A 66 -5.96 -5.37 -13.90
CA VAL A 66 -6.39 -4.42 -14.93
C VAL A 66 -7.56 -3.54 -14.44
N HIS A 67 -8.47 -4.12 -13.66
CA HIS A 67 -9.72 -3.51 -13.20
C HIS A 67 -9.81 -3.27 -11.69
N GLU A 68 -8.75 -3.58 -10.93
CA GLU A 68 -8.81 -3.55 -9.47
C GLU A 68 -7.63 -2.76 -8.90
N THR A 69 -7.95 -1.79 -8.04
CA THR A 69 -7.00 -1.00 -7.28
C THR A 69 -7.19 -1.26 -5.79
N TRP A 70 -6.09 -1.16 -5.05
CA TRP A 70 -6.05 -1.36 -3.61
C TRP A 70 -5.34 -0.19 -2.95
N LEU A 71 -5.87 0.27 -1.82
CA LEU A 71 -5.25 1.30 -1.00
C LEU A 71 -4.63 0.68 0.24
N ALA A 72 -3.37 0.97 0.50
CA ALA A 72 -2.66 0.49 1.68
C ALA A 72 -1.91 1.64 2.36
N TRP A 73 -1.97 1.69 3.69
CA TRP A 73 -1.10 2.55 4.48
C TRP A 73 0.17 1.80 4.83
N LEU A 74 1.31 2.38 4.46
CA LEU A 74 2.64 1.85 4.71
C LEU A 74 3.48 2.86 5.49
N PRO A 75 4.47 2.40 6.28
CA PRO A 75 5.48 3.28 6.85
C PRO A 75 6.14 4.12 5.75
N ALA A 76 6.38 5.40 6.03
CA ALA A 76 6.94 6.30 5.03
C ALA A 76 8.34 5.88 4.56
N GLU A 77 9.10 5.21 5.42
CA GLU A 77 10.42 4.63 5.12
C GLU A 77 10.39 3.49 4.10
N ASP A 78 9.24 2.81 3.97
CA ASP A 78 9.02 1.72 3.03
C ASP A 78 8.58 2.22 1.64
N VAL A 79 8.38 3.53 1.46
CA VAL A 79 7.87 4.13 0.22
C VAL A 79 8.85 5.16 -0.34
N GLN A 80 9.42 4.86 -1.51
CA GLN A 80 10.43 5.69 -2.14
C GLN A 80 9.88 6.38 -3.39
N PRO A 81 9.99 7.73 -3.52
CA PRO A 81 9.61 8.44 -4.74
C PRO A 81 10.45 8.02 -5.96
N VAL A 82 9.86 8.12 -7.16
CA VAL A 82 10.51 7.88 -8.47
C VAL A 82 10.49 9.13 -9.33
#